data_AF-D2HQS2-F1
#
_entry.id   AF-D2HQS2-F1
#
_cell.length_a   1.000
_cell.length_b   1.000
_cell.length_c   1.000
_cell.angle_alpha   90.00
_cell.angle_beta   90.00
_cell.angle_gamma   90.00
#
_symmetry.space_group_name_H-M   'P 1'
#
loop_
_entity.id
_entity.type
_entity.pdbx_description
1 polymer ?
#
loop_
_entity_poly.entity_id
_entity_poly.type
_entity_poly.pdbx_seq_one_letter_code
_entity_poly.pdbx_strand_id
1 'polypeptide(L)'
;VAVLPAPQNLSVQSTNMKHLLMWSPLIVPEEITYYFVEYQGEYESLYMSHIWIPSSWCSPTEGPECDITDDVTATVPYNLRVRATVGAQTSAWSTLQHPFNRNSTILTPPVMEVTKDGFHLIIKLEDLGPQFEFLVAYWRREPGAKEHVKVVKSRGIPVHLGTMEPGAAYCVKVRTFVKAIGRHSPFSQAECVKVQGETLPLALALFAFVGFMLILVVVPVSVWKMGRLLRYSCCPVVVLPDTLKITNSPQKLISCRREEVEACATAVLSSEEPFKAWI
;
A
#
# COMPACT_ATOMS: atom_id res chain seq x y z
N VAL A 1 8.63 14.58 -62.80
CA VAL A 1 9.08 14.49 -61.39
C VAL A 1 8.03 13.70 -60.65
N ALA A 2 8.35 12.53 -60.11
CA ALA A 2 7.41 11.79 -59.27
C ALA A 2 7.21 12.61 -57.98
N VAL A 3 5.95 12.86 -57.62
CA VAL A 3 5.61 13.65 -56.43
C VAL A 3 5.36 12.68 -55.29
N LEU A 4 6.10 12.82 -54.19
CA LEU A 4 5.86 12.05 -52.98
C LEU A 4 4.43 12.32 -52.46
N PRO A 5 3.59 11.29 -52.25
CA PRO A 5 2.22 11.51 -51.81
C PRO A 5 2.18 12.13 -50.41
N ALA A 6 1.16 12.94 -50.15
CA ALA A 6 0.94 13.51 -48.82
C ALA A 6 0.35 12.42 -47.90
N PRO A 7 0.71 12.40 -46.59
CA PRO A 7 0.16 11.43 -45.65
C PRO A 7 -1.37 11.46 -45.59
N GLN A 8 -2.03 10.32 -45.50
CA GLN A 8 -3.50 10.24 -45.55
C GLN A 8 -4.07 9.74 -44.22
N ASN A 9 -5.40 9.86 -44.06
CA ASN A 9 -6.15 9.33 -42.91
C ASN A 9 -5.63 9.86 -41.56
N LEU A 10 -5.41 11.17 -41.48
CA LEU A 10 -5.03 11.83 -40.23
C LEU A 10 -6.15 11.67 -39.19
N SER A 11 -5.79 11.25 -37.99
CA SER A 11 -6.70 11.13 -36.86
C SER A 11 -5.97 11.36 -35.54
N VAL A 12 -6.70 11.75 -34.50
CA VAL A 12 -6.14 11.90 -33.15
C VAL A 12 -6.79 10.89 -32.22
N GLN A 13 -5.98 10.01 -31.64
CA GLN A 13 -6.38 9.19 -30.52
C GLN A 13 -6.02 9.90 -29.21
N SER A 14 -7.04 10.17 -28.39
CA SER A 14 -6.86 10.91 -27.16
C SER A 14 -7.46 10.14 -25.98
N THR A 15 -6.60 9.62 -25.11
CA THR A 15 -7.00 8.83 -23.93
C THR A 15 -6.22 9.33 -22.71
N ASN A 16 -6.93 9.60 -21.62
CA ASN A 16 -6.35 10.10 -20.37
C ASN A 16 -5.35 11.26 -20.59
N MET A 17 -5.78 12.27 -21.35
CA MET A 17 -4.98 13.46 -21.68
C MET A 17 -3.66 13.19 -22.43
N LYS A 18 -3.41 11.96 -22.88
CA LYS A 18 -2.38 11.64 -23.86
C LYS A 18 -2.95 11.74 -25.26
N HIS A 19 -2.26 12.43 -26.16
CA HIS A 19 -2.75 12.78 -27.49
C HIS A 19 -1.80 12.27 -28.57
N LEU A 20 -2.23 11.24 -29.32
CA LEU A 20 -1.47 10.67 -30.44
C LEU A 20 -2.11 11.07 -31.77
N LEU A 21 -1.40 11.86 -32.56
CA LEU A 21 -1.71 12.12 -33.97
C LEU A 21 -1.19 10.93 -34.79
N MET A 22 -2.03 10.35 -35.64
CA MET A 22 -1.69 9.19 -36.47
C MET A 22 -2.08 9.42 -37.91
N TRP A 23 -1.37 8.78 -38.83
CA TRP A 23 -1.66 8.79 -40.27
C TRP A 23 -1.32 7.44 -40.90
N SER A 24 -1.72 7.24 -42.16
CA SER A 24 -1.33 6.04 -42.92
C SER A 24 0.15 6.10 -43.28
N PRO A 25 0.92 5.02 -43.02
CA PRO A 25 2.34 4.99 -43.33
C PRO A 25 2.57 5.05 -44.85
N LEU A 26 3.53 5.85 -45.27
CA LEU A 26 4.10 5.78 -46.61
C LEU A 26 5.20 4.72 -46.63
N ILE A 27 5.09 3.77 -47.55
CA ILE A 27 6.09 2.73 -47.76
C ILE A 27 6.77 3.01 -49.09
N VAL A 28 8.02 3.45 -49.03
CA VAL A 28 8.90 3.59 -50.20
C VAL A 28 9.99 2.52 -50.09
N PRO A 29 10.13 1.62 -51.08
CA PRO A 29 11.18 0.59 -51.05
C PRO A 29 12.57 1.22 -50.94
N GLU A 30 13.43 0.62 -50.11
CA GLU A 30 14.86 0.96 -49.97
C GLU A 30 15.18 2.37 -49.42
N GLU A 31 14.17 3.17 -49.04
CA GLU A 31 14.38 4.50 -48.47
C GLU A 31 13.64 4.69 -47.12
N ILE A 32 14.27 5.43 -46.21
CA ILE A 32 13.66 5.78 -44.92
C ILE A 32 12.75 6.99 -45.13
N THR A 33 11.52 6.88 -44.63
CA THR A 33 10.55 7.98 -44.62
C THR A 33 10.58 8.70 -43.28
N TYR A 34 10.78 10.02 -43.32
CA TYR A 34 10.64 10.87 -42.14
C TYR A 34 9.37 11.71 -42.24
N TYR A 35 8.74 11.98 -41.11
CA TYR A 35 7.57 12.82 -40.97
C TYR A 35 7.89 14.05 -40.15
N PHE A 36 7.23 15.15 -40.49
CA PHE A 36 7.30 16.41 -39.78
C PHE A 36 5.90 16.84 -39.41
N VAL A 37 5.66 17.06 -38.12
CA VAL A 37 4.38 17.50 -37.58
C VAL A 37 4.46 18.95 -37.15
N GLU A 38 3.45 19.72 -37.54
CA GLU A 38 3.28 21.10 -37.09
C GLU A 38 1.85 21.33 -36.59
N TYR A 39 1.70 22.31 -35.72
CA TYR A 39 0.42 22.68 -35.13
C TYR A 39 0.17 24.19 -35.13
N GLN A 40 -1.10 24.55 -34.95
CA GLN A 40 -1.56 25.90 -34.63
C GLN A 40 -2.59 25.80 -33.51
N GLY A 41 -2.44 26.60 -32.47
CA GLY A 41 -3.52 26.81 -31.51
C GLY A 41 -4.58 27.76 -32.08
N GLU A 42 -5.63 28.00 -31.30
CA GLU A 42 -6.71 28.91 -31.70
C GLU A 42 -6.20 30.34 -31.93
N TYR A 43 -5.24 30.80 -31.14
CA TYR A 43 -4.65 32.13 -31.32
C TYR A 43 -3.93 32.25 -32.66
N GLU A 44 -3.04 31.31 -32.99
CA GLU A 44 -2.34 31.30 -34.28
C GLU A 44 -3.35 31.16 -35.43
N SER A 45 -4.34 30.29 -35.27
CA SER A 45 -5.37 30.09 -36.29
C SER A 45 -6.16 31.37 -36.60
N LEU A 46 -6.46 32.21 -35.59
CA LEU A 46 -7.28 33.42 -35.75
C LEU A 46 -6.47 34.66 -36.11
N TYR A 47 -5.28 34.83 -35.54
CA TYR A 47 -4.49 36.07 -35.63
C TYR A 47 -3.20 35.93 -36.45
N MET A 48 -2.68 34.70 -36.63
CA MET A 48 -1.39 34.44 -37.26
C MET A 48 -1.44 33.19 -38.16
N SER A 49 -2.48 33.06 -39.00
CA SER A 49 -2.81 31.79 -39.71
C SER A 49 -1.72 31.25 -40.65
N HIS A 50 -0.72 32.06 -40.98
CA HIS A 50 0.45 31.68 -41.78
C HIS A 50 1.58 31.04 -40.94
N ILE A 51 1.54 31.17 -39.61
CA ILE A 51 2.56 30.67 -38.68
C ILE A 51 2.16 29.28 -38.19
N TRP A 52 3.04 28.31 -38.41
CA TRP A 52 2.90 26.96 -37.90
C TRP A 52 4.08 26.64 -36.99
N ILE A 53 3.81 25.94 -35.89
CA ILE A 53 4.81 25.64 -34.87
C ILE A 53 5.21 24.17 -35.02
N PRO A 54 6.52 23.85 -35.12
CA PRO A 54 6.97 22.47 -35.17
C PRO A 54 6.66 21.76 -33.85
N SER A 55 6.17 20.53 -33.95
CA SER A 55 5.97 19.65 -32.80
C SER A 55 7.30 19.39 -32.09
N SER A 56 7.25 19.35 -30.76
CA SER A 56 8.41 19.16 -29.90
C SER A 56 9.12 17.81 -30.11
N TRP A 57 8.38 16.78 -30.51
CA TRP A 57 8.88 15.40 -30.56
C TRP A 57 8.93 14.79 -31.97
N CYS A 58 8.32 15.45 -32.96
CA CYS A 58 7.98 14.81 -34.25
C CYS A 58 8.41 15.62 -35.46
N SER A 59 9.57 16.26 -35.37
CA SER A 59 10.17 17.07 -36.44
C SER A 59 11.70 16.88 -36.47
N PRO A 60 12.23 15.72 -36.90
CA PRO A 60 11.52 14.61 -37.58
C PRO A 60 11.14 13.42 -36.67
N THR A 61 10.23 12.57 -37.16
CA THR A 61 9.95 11.21 -36.64
C THR A 61 9.87 10.19 -37.78
N GLU A 62 10.22 8.92 -37.55
CA GLU A 62 10.11 7.85 -38.55
C GLU A 62 8.75 7.11 -38.49
N GLY A 63 8.11 7.12 -37.32
CA GLY A 63 6.84 6.43 -37.10
C GLY A 63 5.66 7.16 -37.74
N PRO A 64 4.58 6.44 -38.13
CA PRO A 64 3.36 7.05 -38.66
C PRO A 64 2.46 7.63 -37.55
N GLU A 65 3.07 8.05 -36.44
CA GLU A 65 2.41 8.61 -35.27
C GLU A 65 3.29 9.66 -34.59
N CYS A 66 2.64 10.52 -33.82
CA CYS A 66 3.28 11.57 -33.05
C CYS A 66 2.55 11.81 -31.73
N ASP A 67 3.30 11.83 -30.63
CA ASP A 67 2.81 12.29 -29.34
C ASP A 67 2.84 13.82 -29.28
N ILE A 68 1.64 14.41 -29.42
CA ILE A 68 1.43 15.87 -29.41
C ILE A 68 0.94 16.35 -28.03
N THR A 69 1.06 15.53 -26.98
CA THR A 69 0.54 15.86 -25.64
C THR A 69 1.10 17.18 -25.11
N ASP A 70 2.41 17.40 -25.30
CA ASP A 70 3.10 18.61 -24.83
C ASP A 70 2.81 19.85 -25.70
N ASP A 71 2.42 19.63 -26.96
CA ASP A 71 2.07 20.71 -27.89
C ASP A 71 0.66 21.27 -27.60
N VAL A 72 -0.25 20.45 -27.04
CA VAL A 72 -1.65 20.81 -26.72
C VAL A 72 -1.77 21.36 -25.29
N THR A 73 -1.34 22.60 -25.12
CA THR A 73 -1.24 23.25 -23.79
C THR A 73 -2.55 23.87 -23.26
N ALA A 74 -3.50 24.21 -24.15
CA ALA A 74 -4.76 24.85 -23.80
C ALA A 74 -6.01 24.04 -24.21
N THR A 75 -7.16 24.34 -23.59
CA THR A 75 -8.46 23.68 -23.90
C THR A 75 -9.17 24.42 -25.04
N VAL A 76 -8.48 24.54 -26.17
CA VAL A 76 -8.95 25.23 -27.39
C VAL A 76 -8.78 24.31 -28.60
N PRO A 77 -9.39 24.61 -29.76
CA PRO A 77 -9.15 23.86 -30.98
C PRO A 77 -7.71 24.06 -31.51
N TYR A 78 -7.08 22.98 -31.97
CA TYR A 78 -5.77 22.94 -32.59
C TYR A 78 -5.86 22.40 -34.02
N ASN A 79 -5.29 23.14 -34.98
CA ASN A 79 -5.04 22.60 -36.32
C ASN A 79 -3.73 21.81 -36.29
N LEU A 80 -3.71 20.68 -36.98
CA LEU A 80 -2.57 19.77 -37.03
C LEU A 80 -2.28 19.44 -38.48
N ARG A 81 -1.00 19.44 -38.87
CA ARG A 81 -0.58 19.01 -40.20
C ARG A 81 0.68 18.16 -40.15
N VAL A 82 0.79 17.27 -41.12
CA VAL A 82 1.94 16.38 -41.30
C VAL A 82 2.37 16.38 -42.75
N ARG A 83 3.68 16.29 -42.98
CA ARG A 83 4.27 15.99 -44.29
C ARG A 83 5.31 14.90 -44.14
N ALA A 84 5.66 14.28 -45.26
CA ALA A 84 6.69 13.27 -45.34
C ALA A 84 7.87 13.75 -46.18
N THR A 85 9.06 13.25 -45.88
CA THR A 85 10.25 13.39 -46.71
C THR A 85 10.90 12.04 -46.93
N VAL A 86 11.32 11.80 -48.17
CA VAL A 86 12.01 10.58 -48.60
C VAL A 86 13.19 11.02 -49.46
N GLY A 87 14.41 10.86 -48.94
CA GLY A 87 15.60 11.46 -49.52
C GLY A 87 15.47 12.98 -49.67
N ALA A 88 15.57 13.49 -50.90
CA ALA A 88 15.38 14.91 -51.22
C ALA A 88 13.91 15.29 -51.55
N GLN A 89 13.01 14.31 -51.66
CA GLN A 89 11.62 14.55 -52.00
C GLN A 89 10.82 14.92 -50.74
N THR A 90 9.95 15.92 -50.87
CA THR A 90 9.05 16.36 -49.80
C THR A 90 7.61 16.34 -50.32
N SER A 91 6.69 15.79 -49.55
CA SER A 91 5.28 15.79 -49.91
C SER A 91 4.58 17.10 -49.55
N ALA A 92 3.39 17.30 -50.10
CA ALA A 92 2.51 18.37 -49.64
C ALA A 92 2.08 18.13 -48.19
N TRP A 93 1.69 19.20 -47.50
CA TRP A 93 1.11 19.11 -46.16
C TRP A 93 -0.29 18.49 -46.21
N SER A 94 -0.51 17.49 -45.36
CA SER A 94 -1.84 16.99 -45.05
C SER A 94 -2.31 17.57 -43.72
N THR A 95 -3.49 18.17 -43.71
CA THR A 95 -4.06 18.80 -42.51
C THR A 95 -5.20 17.95 -41.96
N LEU A 96 -5.29 17.84 -40.65
CA LEU A 96 -6.39 17.18 -39.96
C LEU A 96 -7.71 17.87 -40.32
N GLN A 97 -8.71 17.10 -40.76
CA GLN A 97 -9.96 17.67 -41.28
C GLN A 97 -10.73 18.50 -40.25
N HIS A 98 -10.77 18.04 -39.00
CA HIS A 98 -11.44 18.72 -37.91
C HIS A 98 -10.40 19.10 -36.85
N PRO A 99 -10.35 20.37 -36.41
CA PRO A 99 -9.43 20.78 -35.36
C PRO A 99 -9.61 19.95 -34.08
N PHE A 100 -8.51 19.57 -33.46
CA PHE A 100 -8.52 18.76 -32.25
C PHE A 100 -8.65 19.64 -31.01
N ASN A 101 -9.53 19.27 -30.07
CA ASN A 101 -9.59 19.92 -28.76
C ASN A 101 -9.50 18.85 -27.67
N ARG A 102 -8.55 18.98 -26.74
CA ARG A 102 -8.35 18.02 -25.64
C ARG A 102 -9.59 17.77 -24.78
N ASN A 103 -10.59 18.64 -24.83
CA ASN A 103 -11.90 18.41 -24.21
C ASN A 103 -12.59 17.12 -24.72
N SER A 104 -12.30 16.66 -25.94
CA SER A 104 -12.85 15.41 -26.50
C SER A 104 -12.10 14.14 -26.07
N THR A 105 -11.11 14.25 -25.17
CA THR A 105 -10.36 13.08 -24.67
C THR A 105 -11.27 12.05 -24.02
N ILE A 106 -10.91 10.78 -24.16
CA ILE A 106 -11.59 9.66 -23.51
C ILE A 106 -10.94 9.47 -22.13
N LEU A 107 -11.75 9.56 -21.07
CA LEU A 107 -11.29 9.32 -19.70
C LEU A 107 -11.71 7.90 -19.29
N THR A 108 -10.74 7.05 -18.99
CA THR A 108 -11.00 5.68 -18.53
C THR A 108 -11.00 5.62 -17.00
N PRO A 109 -11.64 4.61 -16.39
CA PRO A 109 -11.47 4.35 -14.97
C PRO A 109 -9.99 4.12 -14.65
N PRO A 110 -9.49 4.69 -13.53
CA PRO A 110 -8.09 4.51 -13.19
C PRO A 110 -7.80 3.12 -12.66
N VAL A 111 -6.58 2.63 -12.92
CA VAL A 111 -6.06 1.42 -12.30
C VAL A 111 -5.68 1.69 -10.85
N MET A 112 -6.10 0.80 -9.96
CA MET A 112 -5.81 0.87 -8.53
C MET A 112 -5.46 -0.50 -7.98
N GLU A 113 -4.78 -0.51 -6.83
CA GLU A 113 -4.48 -1.70 -6.06
C GLU A 113 -4.81 -1.41 -4.59
N VAL A 114 -5.72 -2.18 -4.01
CA VAL A 114 -6.12 -2.03 -2.59
C VAL A 114 -5.40 -3.07 -1.74
N THR A 115 -4.62 -2.60 -0.77
CA THR A 115 -3.85 -3.44 0.14
C THR A 115 -4.16 -3.12 1.60
N LYS A 116 -3.66 -3.97 2.50
CA LYS A 116 -3.78 -3.79 3.94
C LYS A 116 -2.43 -4.00 4.62
N ASP A 117 -2.12 -3.13 5.56
CA ASP A 117 -0.96 -3.27 6.46
C ASP A 117 -1.47 -3.29 7.91
N GLY A 118 -1.49 -4.48 8.53
CA GLY A 118 -2.22 -4.69 9.78
C GLY A 118 -3.70 -4.33 9.64
N PHE A 119 -4.13 -3.27 10.33
CA PHE A 119 -5.48 -2.70 10.25
C PHE A 119 -5.58 -1.48 9.32
N HIS A 120 -4.50 -1.06 8.66
CA HIS A 120 -4.52 0.11 7.79
C HIS A 120 -5.00 -0.25 6.37
N LEU A 121 -6.04 0.44 5.89
CA LEU A 121 -6.48 0.39 4.50
C LEU A 121 -5.60 1.29 3.65
N ILE A 122 -4.90 0.70 2.69
CA ILE A 122 -3.95 1.38 1.82
C ILE A 122 -4.39 1.22 0.37
N ILE A 123 -4.25 2.28 -0.42
CA ILE A 123 -4.46 2.24 -1.86
C ILE A 123 -3.22 2.71 -2.60
N LYS A 124 -2.86 2.00 -3.66
CA LYS A 124 -1.89 2.44 -4.65
C LYS A 124 -2.65 2.76 -5.94
N LEU A 125 -2.33 3.90 -6.53
CA LEU A 125 -2.96 4.41 -7.75
C LEU A 125 -1.90 4.46 -8.84
N GLU A 126 -2.30 4.23 -10.10
CA GLU A 126 -1.44 4.50 -11.24
C GLU A 126 -1.04 5.99 -11.31
N ASP A 127 0.02 6.28 -12.06
CA ASP A 127 0.46 7.65 -12.31
C ASP A 127 -0.02 8.10 -13.69
N LEU A 128 -1.10 8.88 -13.71
CA LEU A 128 -1.63 9.53 -14.91
C LEU A 128 -1.03 10.93 -15.14
N GLY A 129 -0.13 11.38 -14.27
CA GLY A 129 0.50 12.69 -14.35
C GLY A 129 -0.24 13.81 -13.62
N PRO A 130 0.32 15.03 -13.62
CA PRO A 130 -0.08 16.13 -12.73
C PRO A 130 -1.44 16.75 -13.05
N GLN A 131 -2.01 16.45 -14.22
CA GLN A 131 -3.31 16.96 -14.66
C GLN A 131 -4.48 16.27 -13.94
N PHE A 132 -4.21 15.13 -13.26
CA PHE A 132 -5.22 14.27 -12.66
C PHE A 132 -5.27 14.41 -11.15
N GLU A 133 -6.49 14.58 -10.64
CA GLU A 133 -6.81 14.39 -9.23
C GLU A 133 -7.66 13.12 -9.09
N PHE A 134 -7.38 12.29 -8.09
CA PHE A 134 -8.10 11.05 -7.85
C PHE A 134 -9.11 11.25 -6.72
N LEU A 135 -10.37 10.92 -6.97
CA LEU A 135 -11.43 10.90 -5.96
C LEU A 135 -11.61 9.46 -5.50
N VAL A 136 -11.04 9.15 -4.35
CA VAL A 136 -11.08 7.82 -3.74
C VAL A 136 -12.28 7.74 -2.81
N ALA A 137 -13.28 6.93 -3.17
CA ALA A 137 -14.43 6.64 -2.33
C ALA A 137 -14.23 5.29 -1.64
N TYR A 138 -14.32 5.26 -0.30
CA TYR A 138 -14.16 4.04 0.49
C TYR A 138 -15.23 3.94 1.57
N TRP A 139 -15.67 2.72 1.86
CA TRP A 139 -16.72 2.45 2.83
C TRP A 139 -16.61 1.05 3.42
N ARG A 140 -17.26 0.86 4.57
CA ARG A 140 -17.48 -0.44 5.16
C ARG A 140 -18.57 -1.17 4.39
N ARG A 141 -18.37 -2.43 4.03
CA ARG A 141 -19.32 -3.25 3.27
C ARG A 141 -20.50 -3.69 4.14
N GLU A 142 -21.39 -2.76 4.41
CA GLU A 142 -22.64 -2.96 5.14
C GLU A 142 -23.76 -2.11 4.52
N PRO A 143 -25.02 -2.58 4.56
CA PRO A 143 -26.16 -1.79 4.11
C PRO A 143 -26.23 -0.46 4.87
N GLY A 144 -26.31 0.66 4.15
CA GLY A 144 -26.45 1.99 4.75
C GLY A 144 -25.15 2.62 5.27
N ALA A 145 -24.00 1.98 5.09
CA ALA A 145 -22.71 2.57 5.44
C ALA A 145 -22.43 3.84 4.60
N LYS A 146 -21.92 4.89 5.26
CA LYS A 146 -21.57 6.15 4.60
C LYS A 146 -20.27 6.01 3.81
N GLU A 147 -20.27 6.45 2.55
CA GLU A 147 -19.05 6.57 1.76
C GLU A 147 -18.21 7.76 2.21
N HIS A 148 -16.93 7.52 2.46
CA HIS A 148 -15.93 8.55 2.70
C HIS A 148 -15.21 8.84 1.38
N VAL A 149 -14.97 10.11 1.09
CA VAL A 149 -14.26 10.53 -0.14
C VAL A 149 -12.99 11.28 0.22
N LYS A 150 -11.87 10.85 -0.35
CA LYS A 150 -10.56 11.49 -0.21
C LYS A 150 -10.03 11.88 -1.58
N VAL A 151 -9.62 13.14 -1.72
CA VAL A 151 -8.93 13.62 -2.92
C VAL A 151 -7.44 13.33 -2.78
N VAL A 152 -6.87 12.67 -3.77
CA VAL A 152 -5.47 12.23 -3.78
C VAL A 152 -4.80 12.71 -5.06
N LYS A 153 -3.61 13.28 -4.94
CA LYS A 153 -2.70 13.52 -6.07
C LYS A 153 -1.68 12.39 -6.06
N SER A 154 -1.90 11.39 -6.91
CA SER A 154 -1.01 10.23 -6.98
C SER A 154 0.33 10.62 -7.61
N ARG A 155 1.41 10.03 -7.10
CA ARG A 155 2.75 10.00 -7.72
C ARG A 155 3.29 8.56 -7.74
N GLY A 156 2.37 7.58 -7.84
CA GLY A 156 2.67 6.15 -7.68
C GLY A 156 2.94 5.68 -6.25
N ILE A 157 2.71 6.53 -5.25
CA ILE A 157 2.99 6.24 -3.82
C ILE A 157 1.73 5.69 -3.14
N PRO A 158 1.83 4.65 -2.30
CA PRO A 158 0.71 4.15 -1.51
C PRO A 158 0.15 5.21 -0.54
N VAL A 159 -1.18 5.28 -0.43
CA VAL A 159 -1.88 6.26 0.40
C VAL A 159 -2.75 5.55 1.42
N HIS A 160 -2.56 5.92 2.69
CA HIS A 160 -3.44 5.49 3.77
C HIS A 160 -4.82 6.15 3.66
N LEU A 161 -5.88 5.34 3.64
CA LEU A 161 -7.27 5.78 3.60
C LEU A 161 -7.89 5.88 4.99
N GLY A 162 -7.68 4.87 5.83
CA GLY A 162 -8.21 4.80 7.19
C GLY A 162 -7.91 3.47 7.87
N THR A 163 -8.25 3.37 9.15
CA THR A 163 -8.10 2.13 9.93
C THR A 163 -9.38 1.28 9.83
N MET A 164 -9.20 0.01 9.50
CA MET A 164 -10.25 -0.99 9.37
C MET A 164 -10.55 -1.67 10.70
N GLU A 165 -11.82 -2.00 10.91
CA GLU A 165 -12.23 -2.82 12.05
C GLU A 165 -12.03 -4.32 11.78
N PRO A 166 -11.67 -5.11 12.81
CA PRO A 166 -11.54 -6.56 12.68
C PRO A 166 -12.85 -7.20 12.22
N GLY A 167 -12.78 -8.10 11.23
CA GLY A 167 -13.94 -8.86 10.77
C GLY A 167 -14.85 -8.15 9.75
N ALA A 168 -14.71 -6.83 9.58
CA ALA A 168 -15.43 -6.05 8.58
C ALA A 168 -14.67 -6.00 7.24
N ALA A 169 -15.39 -6.10 6.13
CA ALA A 169 -14.83 -5.85 4.80
C ALA A 169 -14.97 -4.37 4.45
N TYR A 170 -13.93 -3.77 3.88
CA TYR A 170 -13.96 -2.41 3.35
C TYR A 170 -13.80 -2.45 1.85
N CYS A 171 -14.56 -1.62 1.15
CA CYS A 171 -14.55 -1.49 -0.28
C CYS A 171 -14.01 -0.11 -0.68
N VAL A 172 -13.34 -0.06 -1.82
CA VAL A 172 -12.78 1.16 -2.38
C VAL A 172 -13.10 1.20 -3.87
N LYS A 173 -13.49 2.37 -4.37
CA LYS A 173 -13.63 2.67 -5.81
C LYS A 173 -13.05 4.06 -6.08
N VAL A 174 -12.52 4.27 -7.28
CA VAL A 174 -11.80 5.51 -7.60
C VAL A 174 -12.26 6.02 -8.95
N ARG A 175 -12.33 7.34 -9.09
CA ARG A 175 -12.43 8.02 -10.39
C ARG A 175 -11.45 9.17 -10.45
N THR A 176 -11.12 9.61 -11.64
CA THR A 176 -10.26 10.79 -11.82
C THR A 176 -11.08 12.04 -12.09
N PHE A 177 -10.45 13.19 -11.87
CA PHE A 177 -10.92 14.51 -12.24
C PHE A 177 -9.80 15.26 -12.94
N VAL A 178 -10.09 15.83 -14.11
CA VAL A 178 -9.13 16.60 -14.89
C VAL A 178 -9.53 18.07 -14.87
N LYS A 179 -8.81 18.88 -14.09
CA LYS A 179 -9.14 20.29 -13.88
C LYS A 179 -9.14 21.10 -15.19
N ALA A 180 -8.23 20.78 -16.11
CA ALA A 180 -8.07 21.48 -17.39
C ALA A 180 -9.31 21.42 -18.29
N ILE A 181 -10.13 20.38 -18.18
CA ILE A 181 -11.35 20.16 -18.98
C ILE A 181 -12.63 20.08 -18.12
N GLY A 182 -12.50 20.08 -16.79
CA GLY A 182 -13.63 20.02 -15.86
C GLY A 182 -14.43 18.70 -15.91
N ARG A 183 -13.80 17.60 -16.34
CA ARG A 183 -14.48 16.30 -16.53
C ARG A 183 -13.97 15.24 -15.54
N HIS A 184 -14.86 14.31 -15.20
CA HIS A 184 -14.56 13.12 -14.41
C HIS A 184 -14.50 11.88 -15.30
N SER A 185 -13.65 10.92 -14.94
CA SER A 185 -13.76 9.56 -15.47
C SER A 185 -14.90 8.79 -14.79
N PRO A 186 -15.34 7.65 -15.38
CA PRO A 186 -16.19 6.71 -14.67
C PRO A 186 -15.44 6.11 -13.46
N PHE A 187 -16.18 5.60 -12.50
CA PHE A 187 -15.58 4.87 -11.37
C PHE A 187 -14.95 3.55 -11.82
N SER A 188 -13.85 3.18 -11.17
CA SER A 188 -13.28 1.85 -11.22
C SER A 188 -14.23 0.82 -10.60
N GLN A 189 -13.97 -0.44 -10.93
CA GLN A 189 -14.58 -1.58 -10.22
C GLN A 189 -14.22 -1.48 -8.73
N ALA A 190 -15.18 -1.76 -7.85
CA ALA A 190 -14.94 -1.71 -6.42
C ALA A 190 -14.11 -2.91 -5.96
N GLU A 191 -12.95 -2.67 -5.35
CA GLU A 191 -12.14 -3.71 -4.72
C GLU A 191 -12.33 -3.69 -3.22
N CYS A 192 -12.41 -4.87 -2.61
CA CYS A 192 -12.69 -4.96 -1.19
C CYS A 192 -11.75 -5.92 -0.47
N VAL A 193 -11.27 -5.46 0.68
CA VAL A 193 -10.35 -6.20 1.55
C VAL A 193 -10.98 -6.37 2.93
N LYS A 194 -10.60 -7.44 3.62
CA LYS A 194 -11.05 -7.74 4.97
C LYS A 194 -9.85 -8.05 5.85
N VAL A 195 -9.84 -7.49 7.06
CA VAL A 195 -8.86 -7.86 8.09
C VAL A 195 -9.46 -9.00 8.90
N GLN A 196 -8.74 -10.11 8.99
CA GLN A 196 -9.11 -11.20 9.87
C GLN A 196 -8.81 -10.74 11.30
N GLY A 197 -9.84 -10.64 12.13
CA GLY A 197 -9.61 -10.40 13.55
C GLY A 197 -8.92 -11.62 14.14
N GLU A 198 -7.81 -11.41 14.85
CA GLU A 198 -7.29 -12.42 15.76
C GLU A 198 -8.34 -12.59 16.86
N THR A 199 -9.23 -13.56 16.68
CA THR A 199 -10.00 -14.08 17.80
C THR A 199 -9.01 -14.82 18.68
N LEU A 200 -8.33 -14.12 19.59
CA LEU A 200 -7.81 -14.80 20.77
C LEU A 200 -9.06 -15.41 21.40
N PRO A 201 -9.25 -16.75 21.36
CA PRO A 201 -10.48 -17.34 21.83
C PRO A 201 -10.56 -16.92 23.29
N LEU A 202 -11.64 -16.24 23.67
CA LEU A 202 -11.94 -15.96 25.08
C LEU A 202 -11.71 -17.22 25.92
N ALA A 203 -12.01 -18.39 25.33
CA ALA A 203 -11.69 -19.72 25.84
C ALA A 203 -10.21 -19.91 26.23
N LEU A 204 -9.22 -19.53 25.42
CA LEU A 204 -7.78 -19.66 25.78
C LEU A 204 -7.41 -18.78 26.97
N ALA A 205 -7.93 -17.56 27.06
CA ALA A 205 -7.73 -16.69 28.21
C ALA A 205 -8.39 -17.28 29.48
N LEU A 206 -9.60 -17.83 29.34
CA LEU A 206 -10.30 -18.52 30.42
C LEU A 206 -9.56 -19.79 30.87
N PHE A 207 -9.04 -20.61 29.94
CA PHE A 207 -8.26 -21.80 30.26
C PHE A 207 -6.95 -21.45 30.96
N ALA A 208 -6.25 -20.41 30.52
CA ALA A 208 -5.05 -19.92 31.20
C ALA A 208 -5.37 -19.42 32.63
N PHE A 209 -6.46 -18.70 32.81
CA PHE A 209 -6.91 -18.22 34.12
C PHE A 209 -7.29 -19.36 35.06
N VAL A 210 -8.06 -20.35 34.60
CA VAL A 210 -8.43 -21.53 35.40
C VAL A 210 -7.19 -22.35 35.76
N GLY A 211 -6.26 -22.54 34.82
CA GLY A 211 -4.99 -23.22 35.06
C GLY A 211 -4.17 -22.53 36.15
N PHE A 212 -4.07 -21.19 36.11
CA PHE A 212 -3.38 -20.40 37.12
C PHE A 212 -4.02 -20.56 38.51
N MET A 213 -5.36 -20.51 38.60
CA MET A 213 -6.07 -20.69 39.87
C MET A 213 -5.88 -22.10 40.45
N LEU A 214 -5.85 -23.14 39.61
CA LEU A 214 -5.57 -24.51 40.04
C LEU A 214 -4.16 -24.63 40.63
N ILE A 215 -3.15 -24.01 40.00
CA ILE A 215 -1.78 -24.00 40.50
C ILE A 215 -1.71 -23.32 41.87
N LEU A 216 -2.38 -22.18 42.04
CA LEU A 216 -2.44 -21.46 43.32
C LEU A 216 -3.09 -22.25 44.46
N VAL A 217 -3.93 -23.25 44.17
CA VAL A 217 -4.53 -24.11 45.18
C VAL A 217 -3.68 -25.37 45.41
N VAL A 218 -3.27 -26.04 44.32
CA VAL A 218 -2.56 -27.33 44.38
C VAL A 218 -1.18 -27.18 44.99
N VAL A 219 -0.44 -26.12 44.68
CA VAL A 219 0.91 -25.89 45.23
C VAL A 219 0.90 -25.75 46.75
N PRO A 220 0.13 -24.84 47.38
CA PRO A 220 0.10 -24.73 48.84
C PRO A 220 -0.49 -25.96 49.52
N VAL A 221 -1.49 -26.64 48.94
CA VAL A 221 -2.00 -27.90 49.49
C VAL A 221 -0.93 -28.99 49.45
N SER A 222 -0.13 -29.06 48.39
CA SER A 222 0.97 -30.01 48.25
C SER A 222 2.11 -29.70 49.23
N VAL A 223 2.47 -28.42 49.38
CA VAL A 223 3.44 -27.96 50.39
C VAL A 223 2.94 -28.29 51.81
N TRP A 224 1.65 -28.07 52.09
CA TRP A 224 1.04 -28.39 53.38
C TRP A 224 1.01 -29.90 53.66
N LYS A 225 0.66 -30.72 52.66
CA LYS A 225 0.69 -32.18 52.77
C LYS A 225 2.12 -32.70 52.97
N MET A 226 3.08 -32.19 52.21
CA MET A 226 4.49 -32.54 52.35
C MET A 226 5.02 -32.15 53.74
N GLY A 227 4.65 -30.96 54.24
CA GLY A 227 4.97 -30.53 55.61
C GLY A 227 4.35 -31.42 56.69
N ARG A 228 3.11 -31.91 56.50
CA ARG A 228 2.51 -32.91 57.38
C ARG A 228 3.25 -34.25 57.33
N LEU A 229 3.55 -34.77 56.14
CA LEU A 229 4.26 -36.04 55.96
C LEU A 229 5.65 -36.00 56.62
N LEU A 230 6.41 -34.92 56.43
CA LEU A 230 7.70 -34.72 57.10
C LEU A 230 7.57 -34.69 58.63
N ARG A 231 6.51 -34.08 59.19
CA ARG A 231 6.22 -34.12 60.63
C ARG A 231 5.94 -35.54 61.14
N TYR A 232 5.29 -36.39 60.36
CA TYR A 232 4.98 -37.77 60.74
C TYR A 232 6.20 -38.71 60.66
N SER A 233 7.16 -38.45 59.77
CA SER A 233 8.34 -39.30 59.60
C SER A 233 9.52 -38.94 60.50
N CYS A 234 9.71 -37.68 60.90
CA CYS A 234 10.87 -37.27 61.68
C CYS A 234 10.68 -37.28 63.21
N CYS A 235 9.44 -37.30 63.73
CA CYS A 235 9.15 -37.46 65.16
C CYS A 235 7.76 -38.11 65.38
N PRO A 236 7.63 -39.44 65.52
CA PRO A 236 6.36 -40.02 65.94
C PRO A 236 6.10 -39.67 67.41
N VAL A 237 4.93 -39.08 67.71
CA VAL A 237 4.49 -38.87 69.10
C VAL A 237 4.09 -40.23 69.67
N VAL A 238 4.98 -40.83 70.46
CA VAL A 238 4.66 -42.01 71.27
C VAL A 238 4.02 -41.54 72.57
N VAL A 239 2.75 -41.86 72.76
CA VAL A 239 2.06 -41.67 74.05
C VAL A 239 2.47 -42.80 74.98
N LEU A 240 3.24 -42.47 76.03
CA LEU A 240 3.64 -43.43 77.06
C LEU A 240 2.47 -43.65 78.04
N PRO A 241 2.13 -44.88 78.45
CA PRO A 241 0.99 -45.12 79.36
C PRO A 241 1.29 -44.68 80.80
N ASP A 242 0.25 -44.22 81.50
CA ASP A 242 0.25 -43.60 82.84
C ASP A 242 0.59 -44.53 84.04
N THR A 243 1.59 -45.40 83.93
CA THR A 243 1.96 -46.32 85.03
C THR A 243 3.36 -46.15 85.62
N LEU A 244 4.11 -45.10 85.29
CA LEU A 244 5.41 -44.81 85.93
C LEU A 244 5.54 -43.34 86.33
N LYS A 245 4.79 -42.92 87.34
CA LYS A 245 5.19 -41.78 88.18
C LYS A 245 6.16 -42.30 89.25
N ILE A 246 7.46 -42.18 88.98
CA ILE A 246 8.49 -42.29 90.02
C ILE A 246 8.99 -40.88 90.35
N THR A 247 8.74 -40.53 91.61
CA THR A 247 9.14 -39.30 92.28
C THR A 247 10.66 -39.30 92.53
N ASN A 248 11.30 -38.16 92.24
CA ASN A 248 12.63 -37.69 92.67
C ASN A 248 13.91 -38.08 91.89
N SER A 249 14.75 -37.03 91.72
CA SER A 249 16.19 -36.96 91.43
C SER A 249 16.65 -36.76 89.97
N PRO A 250 17.81 -36.10 89.74
CA PRO A 250 17.91 -34.96 88.82
C PRO A 250 18.87 -35.24 87.67
N GLN A 251 18.41 -35.24 86.42
CA GLN A 251 19.33 -35.26 85.27
C GLN A 251 18.75 -34.51 84.07
N LYS A 252 19.59 -33.61 83.57
CA LYS A 252 19.47 -32.75 82.40
C LYS A 252 18.57 -33.29 81.29
N LEU A 253 17.55 -32.49 80.96
CA LEU A 253 16.82 -32.57 79.70
C LEU A 253 17.81 -32.54 78.52
N ILE A 254 17.79 -33.58 77.69
CA ILE A 254 18.27 -33.51 76.31
C ILE A 254 17.18 -32.77 75.53
N SER A 255 17.33 -31.45 75.44
CA SER A 255 16.61 -30.61 74.49
C SER A 255 16.99 -31.03 73.07
N CYS A 256 16.02 -31.38 72.23
CA CYS A 256 16.22 -31.48 70.78
C CYS A 256 16.79 -30.16 70.27
N ARG A 257 18.07 -30.20 69.90
CA ARG A 257 18.80 -29.11 69.26
C ARG A 257 18.13 -28.79 67.93
N ARG A 258 17.58 -27.57 67.79
CA ARG A 258 17.32 -26.96 66.48
C ARG A 258 18.70 -26.66 65.90
N GLU A 259 19.12 -27.45 64.92
CA GLU A 259 20.33 -27.17 64.14
C GLU A 259 19.95 -26.05 63.16
N GLU A 260 20.53 -24.86 63.38
CA GLU A 260 20.55 -23.80 62.39
C GLU A 260 21.36 -24.29 61.20
N VAL A 261 20.73 -24.38 60.03
CA VAL A 261 21.45 -24.60 58.78
C VAL A 261 22.18 -23.30 58.47
N GLU A 262 23.49 -23.28 58.71
CA GLU A 262 24.40 -22.26 58.21
C GLU A 262 24.24 -22.14 56.70
N ALA A 263 24.03 -20.92 56.22
CA ALA A 263 24.09 -20.59 54.81
C ALA A 263 25.51 -20.84 54.31
N CYS A 264 25.68 -21.76 53.35
CA CYS A 264 26.90 -21.81 52.54
C CYS A 264 27.04 -20.49 51.78
N ALA A 265 27.96 -19.65 52.24
CA ALA A 265 28.51 -18.55 51.48
C ALA A 265 29.14 -19.11 50.19
N THR A 266 28.50 -18.85 49.05
CA THR A 266 29.19 -18.90 47.76
C THR A 266 29.85 -17.55 47.56
N ALA A 267 31.18 -17.59 47.52
CA ALA A 267 32.04 -16.45 47.33
C ALA A 267 31.72 -15.70 46.03
N VAL A 268 31.69 -14.37 46.15
CA VAL A 268 31.76 -13.42 45.05
C VAL A 268 33.13 -13.60 44.36
N LEU A 269 33.10 -13.94 43.07
CA LEU A 269 34.21 -13.65 42.15
C LEU A 269 33.74 -12.59 41.17
N SER A 270 34.42 -11.45 41.24
CA SER A 270 34.38 -10.34 40.29
C SER A 270 35.21 -10.67 39.05
N SER A 271 34.68 -10.39 37.86
CA SER A 271 35.41 -10.13 36.59
C SER A 271 34.36 -9.60 35.61
N GLU A 272 34.27 -8.28 35.45
CA GLU A 272 34.90 -7.44 34.41
C GLU A 272 33.94 -7.11 33.26
N GLU A 273 34.18 -5.92 32.72
CA GLU A 273 33.33 -5.04 31.93
C GLU A 273 32.78 -5.58 30.60
N PRO A 274 31.73 -4.94 30.05
CA PRO A 274 31.21 -5.26 28.73
C PRO A 274 32.07 -4.63 27.63
N PHE A 275 32.76 -5.46 26.85
CA PHE A 275 33.35 -5.03 25.59
C PHE A 275 32.28 -4.83 24.51
N LYS A 276 32.09 -3.56 24.17
CA LYS A 276 31.75 -3.04 22.85
C LYS A 276 32.59 -3.71 21.75
N ALA A 277 31.97 -4.02 20.60
CA ALA A 277 32.36 -3.62 19.22
C ALA A 277 32.21 -4.74 18.17
N TRP A 278 31.21 -4.66 17.27
CA TRP A 278 31.24 -4.30 15.81
C TRP A 278 30.75 -5.53 15.01
N ILE A 279 29.80 -5.48 14.06
CA ILE A 279 29.63 -4.68 12.83
C ILE A 279 28.15 -4.36 12.64
#